data_AF-A0A919ZRZ3-F1
#
_entry.id   AF-A0A919ZRZ3-F1
#
_cell.length_a   1.000
_cell.length_b   1.000
_cell.length_c   1.000
_cell.angle_alpha   90.00
_cell.angle_beta   90.00
_cell.angle_gamma   90.00
#
_symmetry.space_group_name_H-M   'P 1'
#
loop_
_entity.id
_entity.type
_entity.pdbx_description
1 polymer ?
#
loop_
_entity_poly.entity_id
_entity_poly.type
_entity_poly.pdbx_seq_one_letter_code
_entity_poly.pdbx_strand_id
1 'polypeptide(L)'
;MNKFLIHILFLSFILSFELIFPQSSKNYDKELRRLNAKIDRVRVLVDSLEFNDRLLLPELMSAFRKSVSSKAQQDSITVVMMKRINTLNNKIAKLENQAKFMDSTSLEIYNKLVMIENKIVTLTNSYSEMSQMKSGPSVSNEPQFNAAKYKKHYMKSLGYFQNQQYDNAIKGFSELVSSDATNDLADNCQYWLAECYYSKKDFKRAIAEFVKVFNYAGTDKDDDAQLKLGLSYQSMGSIGKAKEEFQRLIDYFPGSEYYPKAKDALRKLSID
;
A
#
# COMPACT_ATOMS: atom_id res chain seq x y z
N MET A 1 -64.28 -10.34 115.31
CA MET A 1 -64.15 -11.57 114.48
C MET A 1 -64.00 -11.31 112.96
N ASN A 2 -63.76 -10.06 112.49
CA ASN A 2 -63.82 -9.72 111.06
C ASN A 2 -62.46 -9.46 110.35
N LYS A 3 -61.37 -9.19 111.08
CA LYS A 3 -60.06 -8.89 110.45
C LYS A 3 -59.29 -10.15 110.00
N PHE A 4 -59.55 -11.29 110.63
CA PHE A 4 -58.86 -12.55 110.34
C PHE A 4 -59.34 -13.18 109.02
N LEU A 5 -60.64 -13.10 108.73
CA LEU A 5 -61.24 -13.64 107.51
C LEU A 5 -60.77 -12.89 106.24
N ILE A 6 -60.57 -11.57 106.35
CA ILE A 6 -60.13 -10.72 105.24
C ILE A 6 -58.66 -11.01 104.87
N HIS A 7 -57.79 -11.26 105.86
CA HIS A 7 -56.40 -11.65 105.59
C HIS A 7 -56.28 -13.01 104.90
N ILE A 8 -57.13 -13.98 105.26
CA ILE A 8 -57.14 -15.29 104.62
C ILE A 8 -57.58 -15.19 103.15
N LEU A 9 -58.60 -14.37 102.87
CA LEU A 9 -59.05 -14.14 101.49
C LEU A 9 -58.01 -13.40 100.64
N PHE A 10 -57.30 -12.42 101.20
CA PHE A 10 -56.23 -11.71 100.50
C PHE A 10 -55.01 -12.60 100.22
N LEU A 11 -54.63 -13.46 101.18
CA LEU A 11 -53.55 -14.43 101.00
C LEU A 11 -53.92 -15.50 99.96
N SER A 12 -55.18 -15.93 99.93
CA SER A 12 -55.69 -16.87 98.92
C SER A 12 -55.73 -16.25 97.51
N PHE A 13 -56.03 -14.95 97.42
CA PHE A 13 -56.01 -14.21 96.15
C PHE A 13 -54.58 -14.07 95.61
N ILE A 14 -53.62 -13.75 96.46
CA ILE A 14 -52.19 -13.66 96.09
C ILE A 14 -51.64 -15.04 95.67
N LEU A 15 -51.97 -16.12 96.40
CA LEU A 15 -51.59 -17.48 95.98
C LEU A 15 -52.25 -17.90 94.66
N SER A 16 -53.50 -17.50 94.41
CA SER A 16 -54.18 -17.79 93.15
C SER A 16 -53.64 -16.97 91.97
N PHE A 17 -53.04 -15.80 92.24
CA PHE A 17 -52.41 -14.96 91.23
C PHE A 17 -51.06 -15.53 90.76
N GLU A 18 -50.30 -16.20 91.63
CA GLU A 18 -49.07 -16.92 91.24
C GLU A 18 -49.32 -18.20 90.42
N LEU A 19 -50.52 -18.78 90.51
CA LEU A 19 -50.86 -20.04 89.84
C LEU A 19 -51.35 -19.89 88.39
N ILE A 20 -51.65 -18.67 87.93
CA ILE A 20 -52.16 -18.42 86.56
C ILE A 20 -51.03 -18.08 85.56
N PHE A 21 -49.82 -17.76 86.03
CA PHE A 21 -48.68 -17.41 85.17
C PHE A 21 -47.64 -18.51 84.79
N PRO A 22 -47.66 -19.77 85.27
CA PRO A 22 -46.59 -20.73 84.96
C PRO A 22 -46.60 -21.23 83.51
N GLN A 23 -47.73 -21.14 82.82
CA GLN A 23 -47.87 -21.59 81.43
C GLN A 23 -47.42 -20.52 80.41
N SER A 24 -47.56 -19.24 80.79
CA SER A 24 -47.11 -18.09 80.02
C SER A 24 -45.58 -17.98 80.02
N SER A 25 -44.94 -18.11 81.19
CA SER A 25 -43.46 -18.10 81.32
C SER A 25 -42.78 -19.22 80.51
N LYS A 26 -43.32 -20.45 80.53
CA LYS A 26 -42.78 -21.56 79.73
C LYS A 26 -42.87 -21.35 78.22
N ASN A 27 -43.89 -20.64 77.74
CA ASN A 27 -44.02 -20.29 76.32
C ASN A 27 -43.01 -19.23 75.92
N TYR A 28 -42.79 -18.21 76.76
CA TYR A 28 -41.75 -17.21 76.54
C TYR A 28 -40.35 -17.84 76.50
N ASP A 29 -40.03 -18.77 77.40
CA ASP A 29 -38.74 -19.48 77.38
C ASP A 29 -38.53 -20.29 76.09
N LYS A 30 -39.59 -20.91 75.57
CA LYS A 30 -39.54 -21.68 74.31
C LYS A 30 -39.33 -20.77 73.10
N GLU A 31 -39.98 -19.62 73.08
CA GLU A 31 -39.77 -18.59 72.05
C GLU A 31 -38.37 -17.97 72.14
N LEU A 32 -37.88 -17.69 73.35
CA LEU A 32 -36.53 -17.17 73.59
C LEU A 32 -35.46 -18.14 73.06
N ARG A 33 -35.61 -19.45 73.34
CA ARG A 33 -34.72 -20.49 72.82
C ARG A 33 -34.77 -20.59 71.30
N ARG A 34 -35.95 -20.48 70.69
CA ARG A 34 -36.11 -20.47 69.23
C ARG A 34 -35.46 -19.23 68.60
N LEU A 35 -35.59 -18.07 69.24
CA LEU A 35 -34.99 -16.83 68.78
C LEU A 35 -33.47 -16.90 68.89
N ASN A 36 -32.94 -17.39 70.01
CA ASN A 36 -31.50 -17.63 70.19
C ASN A 36 -30.94 -18.59 69.15
N ALA A 37 -31.62 -19.70 68.87
CA ALA A 37 -31.21 -20.64 67.82
C ALA A 37 -31.27 -20.04 66.39
N LYS A 38 -32.14 -19.05 66.15
CA LYS A 38 -32.15 -18.29 64.89
C LYS A 38 -30.99 -17.29 64.86
N ILE A 39 -30.71 -16.60 65.96
CA ILE A 39 -29.59 -15.67 66.11
C ILE A 39 -28.27 -16.41 65.90
N ASP A 40 -28.10 -17.59 66.47
CA ASP A 40 -26.90 -18.42 66.30
C ASP A 40 -26.73 -18.87 64.84
N ARG A 41 -27.83 -19.27 64.17
CA ARG A 41 -27.80 -19.57 62.74
C ARG A 41 -27.41 -18.37 61.88
N VAL A 42 -27.95 -17.19 62.21
CA VAL A 42 -27.59 -15.96 61.51
C VAL A 42 -26.13 -15.61 61.76
N ARG A 43 -25.61 -15.76 62.99
CA ARG A 43 -24.18 -15.58 63.29
C ARG A 43 -23.31 -16.47 62.43
N VAL A 44 -23.60 -17.77 62.37
CA VAL A 44 -22.83 -18.71 61.54
C VAL A 44 -22.87 -18.33 60.05
N LEU A 45 -24.02 -17.87 59.55
CA LEU A 45 -24.14 -17.39 58.17
C LEU A 45 -23.35 -16.10 57.94
N VAL A 46 -23.37 -15.17 58.89
CA VAL A 46 -22.57 -13.93 58.84
C VAL A 46 -21.09 -14.28 58.88
N ASP A 47 -20.65 -15.17 59.77
CA ASP A 47 -19.25 -15.60 59.87
C ASP A 47 -18.80 -16.29 58.57
N SER A 48 -19.66 -17.12 57.98
CA SER A 48 -19.38 -17.78 56.69
C SER A 48 -19.31 -16.78 55.53
N LEU A 49 -20.17 -15.76 55.52
CA LEU A 49 -20.15 -14.70 54.51
C LEU A 49 -18.89 -13.83 54.68
N GLU A 50 -18.57 -13.45 55.91
CA GLU A 50 -17.37 -12.66 56.22
C GLU A 50 -16.09 -13.44 55.85
N PHE A 51 -16.07 -14.76 56.08
CA PHE A 51 -14.98 -15.62 55.62
C PHE A 51 -14.87 -15.66 54.09
N ASN A 52 -15.99 -15.83 53.39
CA ASN A 52 -16.02 -15.83 51.93
C ASN A 52 -15.56 -14.49 51.35
N ASP A 53 -16.00 -13.37 51.91
CA ASP A 53 -15.58 -12.03 51.49
C ASP A 53 -14.09 -11.81 51.74
N ARG A 54 -13.56 -12.26 52.89
CA ARG A 54 -12.12 -12.19 53.19
C ARG A 54 -11.28 -13.01 52.21
N LEU A 55 -11.82 -14.08 51.64
CA LEU A 55 -11.11 -14.91 50.67
C LEU A 55 -11.22 -14.38 49.23
N LEU A 56 -12.43 -14.01 48.81
CA LEU A 56 -12.74 -13.65 47.42
C LEU A 56 -12.35 -12.22 47.08
N LEU A 57 -12.49 -11.28 48.03
CA LEU A 57 -12.22 -9.87 47.76
C LEU A 57 -10.74 -9.62 47.40
N PRO A 58 -9.74 -10.21 48.09
CA PRO A 58 -8.33 -10.08 47.68
C PRO A 58 -8.05 -10.66 46.30
N GLU A 59 -8.65 -11.81 45.96
CA GLU A 59 -8.47 -12.47 44.68
C GLU A 59 -9.07 -11.65 43.54
N LEU A 60 -10.29 -11.13 43.72
CA LEU A 60 -10.94 -10.24 42.76
C LEU A 60 -10.14 -8.94 42.58
N MET A 61 -9.67 -8.34 43.67
CA MET A 61 -8.84 -7.13 43.61
C MET A 61 -7.50 -7.39 42.93
N SER A 62 -6.91 -8.56 43.14
CA SER A 62 -5.68 -9.01 42.45
C SER A 62 -5.93 -9.18 40.95
N ALA A 63 -6.98 -9.89 40.56
CA ALA A 63 -7.37 -10.08 39.16
C ALA A 63 -7.69 -8.75 38.46
N PHE A 64 -8.43 -7.87 39.13
CA PHE A 64 -8.73 -6.53 38.64
C PHE A 64 -7.47 -5.69 38.45
N ARG A 65 -6.59 -5.63 39.45
CA ARG A 65 -5.30 -4.93 39.34
C ARG A 65 -4.46 -5.45 38.18
N LYS A 66 -4.41 -6.76 37.99
CA LYS A 66 -3.68 -7.40 36.88
C LYS A 66 -4.28 -7.00 35.53
N SER A 67 -5.61 -7.00 35.39
CA SER A 67 -6.29 -6.56 34.16
C SER A 67 -6.04 -5.09 33.85
N VAL A 68 -6.13 -4.21 34.86
CA VAL A 68 -5.86 -2.77 34.71
C VAL A 68 -4.39 -2.54 34.32
N SER A 69 -3.46 -3.23 34.98
CA SER A 69 -2.03 -3.20 34.65
C SER A 69 -1.75 -3.64 33.20
N SER A 70 -2.32 -4.78 32.79
CA SER A 70 -2.17 -5.29 31.43
C SER A 70 -2.74 -4.34 30.38
N LYS A 71 -3.90 -3.73 30.65
CA LYS A 71 -4.51 -2.74 29.76
C LYS A 71 -3.64 -1.48 29.63
N ALA A 72 -3.13 -0.96 30.75
CA ALA A 72 -2.21 0.18 30.74
C ALA A 72 -0.91 -0.10 29.96
N GLN A 73 -0.38 -1.33 30.07
CA GLN A 73 0.76 -1.78 29.25
C GLN A 73 0.40 -1.83 27.77
N GLN A 74 -0.79 -2.34 27.42
CA GLN A 74 -1.26 -2.44 26.04
C GLN A 74 -1.45 -1.06 25.39
N ASP A 75 -1.98 -0.10 26.15
CA ASP A 75 -2.14 1.28 25.69
C ASP A 75 -0.76 1.93 25.47
N SER A 76 0.20 1.65 26.37
CA SER A 76 1.60 2.08 26.20
C SER A 76 2.26 1.49 24.94
N ILE A 77 2.04 0.20 24.67
CA ILE A 77 2.51 -0.48 23.45
C ILE A 77 1.89 0.18 22.20
N THR A 78 0.60 0.50 22.24
CA THR A 78 -0.11 1.13 21.12
C THR A 78 0.47 2.49 20.77
N VAL A 79 0.79 3.31 21.78
CA VAL A 79 1.46 4.60 21.60
C VAL A 79 2.85 4.43 20.99
N VAL A 80 3.63 3.46 21.47
CA VAL A 80 4.96 3.14 20.91
C VAL A 80 4.85 2.67 19.46
N MET A 81 3.87 1.83 19.12
CA MET A 81 3.62 1.39 17.76
C MET A 81 3.24 2.56 16.86
N MET A 82 2.33 3.44 17.27
CA MET A 82 1.98 4.64 16.51
C MET A 82 3.20 5.54 16.27
N LYS A 83 4.03 5.75 17.31
CA LYS A 83 5.29 6.50 17.16
C LYS A 83 6.23 5.82 16.15
N ARG A 84 6.32 4.49 16.16
CA ARG A 84 7.15 3.73 15.21
C ARG A 84 6.61 3.82 13.79
N ILE A 85 5.29 3.73 13.59
CA ILE A 85 4.61 3.91 12.30
C ILE A 85 4.90 5.31 11.75
N ASN A 86 4.70 6.35 12.55
CA ASN A 86 5.00 7.72 12.12
C ASN A 86 6.48 7.90 11.76
N THR A 87 7.39 7.30 12.53
CA THR A 87 8.83 7.31 12.22
C THR A 87 9.13 6.60 10.91
N LEU A 88 8.48 5.46 10.63
CA LEU A 88 8.65 4.72 9.38
C LEU A 88 8.10 5.51 8.19
N ASN A 89 6.93 6.12 8.32
CA ASN A 89 6.34 6.97 7.29
C ASN A 89 7.28 8.13 6.92
N ASN A 90 7.88 8.80 7.92
CA ASN A 90 8.87 9.85 7.67
C ASN A 90 10.13 9.32 6.95
N LYS A 91 10.59 8.10 7.28
CA LYS A 91 11.71 7.46 6.58
C LYS A 91 11.34 7.10 5.13
N ILE A 92 10.14 6.58 4.89
CA ILE A 92 9.63 6.26 3.55
C ILE A 92 9.60 7.53 2.70
N ALA A 93 9.02 8.62 3.22
CA ALA A 93 9.00 9.91 2.51
C ALA A 93 10.42 10.42 2.17
N LYS A 94 11.40 10.22 3.08
CA LYS A 94 12.79 10.57 2.80
C LYS A 94 13.40 9.70 1.69
N LEU A 95 13.15 8.39 1.71
CA LEU A 95 13.62 7.46 0.68
C LEU A 95 12.98 7.76 -0.68
N GLU A 96 11.69 8.08 -0.72
CA GLU A 96 10.98 8.49 -1.95
C GLU A 96 11.59 9.77 -2.54
N ASN A 97 11.89 10.76 -1.70
CA ASN A 97 12.55 11.98 -2.16
C ASN A 97 13.98 11.71 -2.66
N GLN A 98 14.72 10.81 -2.01
CA GLN A 98 16.05 10.39 -2.48
C GLN A 98 15.97 9.64 -3.82
N ALA A 99 14.97 8.77 -4.01
CA ALA A 99 14.76 8.05 -5.25
C ALA A 99 14.48 9.03 -6.42
N LYS A 100 13.61 10.03 -6.21
CA LYS A 100 13.35 11.07 -7.22
C LYS A 100 14.61 11.87 -7.60
N PHE A 101 15.46 12.18 -6.62
CA PHE A 101 16.74 12.82 -6.89
C PHE A 101 17.69 11.89 -7.66
N MET A 102 17.71 10.61 -7.30
CA MET A 102 18.50 9.60 -7.99
C MET A 102 18.10 9.44 -9.46
N ASP A 103 16.79 9.43 -9.76
CA ASP A 103 16.27 9.42 -11.14
C ASP A 103 16.76 10.64 -11.94
N SER A 104 16.76 11.82 -11.30
CA SER A 104 17.25 13.06 -11.91
C SER A 104 18.76 13.00 -12.19
N THR A 105 19.56 12.45 -11.26
CA THR A 105 20.99 12.24 -11.49
C THR A 105 21.27 11.18 -12.56
N SER A 106 20.46 10.13 -12.62
CA SER A 106 20.57 9.09 -13.66
C SER A 106 20.29 9.68 -15.04
N LEU A 107 19.30 10.55 -15.16
CA LEU A 107 19.01 11.29 -16.39
C LEU A 107 20.18 12.20 -16.79
N GLU A 108 20.80 12.89 -15.84
CA GLU A 108 21.96 13.73 -16.09
C GLU A 108 23.19 12.92 -16.56
N ILE A 109 23.47 11.78 -15.90
CA ILE A 109 24.54 10.85 -16.29
C ILE A 109 24.30 10.31 -17.69
N TYR A 110 23.06 9.91 -18.00
CA TYR A 110 22.68 9.43 -19.32
C TYR A 110 22.92 10.51 -20.39
N ASN A 111 22.49 11.76 -20.15
CA ASN A 111 22.74 12.87 -21.07
C ASN A 111 24.24 13.12 -21.30
N LYS A 112 25.06 13.02 -20.24
CA LYS A 112 26.53 13.12 -20.33
C LYS A 112 27.14 11.97 -21.13
N LEU A 113 26.65 10.75 -20.97
CA LEU A 113 27.09 9.58 -21.74
C LEU A 113 26.83 9.78 -23.23
N VAL A 114 25.63 10.23 -23.60
CA VAL A 114 25.28 10.55 -24.99
C VAL A 114 26.18 11.65 -25.56
N MET A 115 26.53 12.68 -24.78
CA MET A 115 27.49 13.70 -25.22
C MET A 115 28.90 13.15 -25.46
N ILE A 116 29.36 12.21 -24.62
CA ILE A 116 30.67 11.55 -24.78
C ILE A 116 30.65 10.66 -26.03
N GLU A 117 29.60 9.88 -26.22
CA GLU A 117 29.46 9.04 -27.42
C GLU A 117 29.46 9.88 -28.70
N ASN A 118 28.77 11.03 -28.71
CA ASN A 118 28.80 11.97 -29.84
C ASN A 118 30.21 12.52 -30.12
N LYS A 119 31.00 12.79 -29.07
CA LYS A 119 32.40 13.20 -29.23
C LYS A 119 33.25 12.08 -29.81
N ILE A 120 33.10 10.84 -29.34
CA ILE A 120 33.80 9.66 -29.87
C ILE A 120 33.49 9.50 -31.36
N VAL A 121 32.21 9.55 -31.73
CA VAL A 121 31.79 9.47 -33.14
C VAL A 121 32.42 10.59 -33.96
N THR A 122 32.47 11.82 -33.45
CA THR A 122 33.10 12.95 -34.16
C THR A 122 34.60 12.69 -34.39
N LEU A 123 35.32 12.24 -33.36
CA LEU A 123 36.73 11.85 -33.45
C LEU A 123 36.97 10.70 -34.45
N THR A 124 36.11 9.67 -34.45
CA THR A 124 36.19 8.56 -35.40
C THR A 124 36.00 9.05 -36.84
N ASN A 125 35.06 9.98 -37.07
CA ASN A 125 34.84 10.54 -38.40
C ASN A 125 36.04 11.37 -38.86
N SER A 126 36.58 12.26 -38.01
CA SER A 126 37.78 13.03 -38.34
C SER A 126 38.98 12.12 -38.65
N TYR A 127 39.11 10.99 -37.96
CA TYR A 127 40.12 9.97 -38.27
C TYR A 127 39.87 9.31 -39.64
N SER A 128 38.63 8.94 -39.95
CA SER A 128 38.28 8.33 -41.23
C SER A 128 38.42 9.29 -42.42
N GLU A 129 38.07 10.57 -42.25
CA GLU A 129 38.23 11.61 -43.27
C GLU A 129 39.71 11.87 -43.56
N MET A 130 40.53 11.93 -42.51
CA MET A 130 41.99 11.99 -42.63
C MET A 130 42.57 10.75 -43.33
N SER A 131 41.96 9.57 -43.14
CA SER A 131 42.35 8.35 -43.86
C SER A 131 41.88 8.33 -45.32
N GLN A 132 40.72 8.90 -45.64
CA GLN A 132 40.14 8.93 -47.00
C GLN A 132 40.74 10.03 -47.87
N MET A 133 41.26 11.12 -47.29
CA MET A 133 42.05 12.11 -48.03
C MET A 133 43.32 11.50 -48.68
N LYS A 134 43.70 10.27 -48.33
CA LYS A 134 44.76 9.50 -49.00
C LYS A 134 44.29 8.65 -50.19
N SER A 135 42.99 8.53 -50.49
CA SER A 135 42.48 7.60 -51.52
C SER A 135 41.19 8.12 -52.17
N GLY A 136 41.27 8.53 -53.45
CA GLY A 136 40.16 9.13 -54.24
C GLY A 136 39.03 8.16 -54.65
N PRO A 137 37.91 8.68 -55.21
CA PRO A 137 36.60 8.02 -55.11
C PRO A 137 36.20 7.21 -56.35
N SER A 138 35.42 6.14 -56.11
CA SER A 138 34.64 5.42 -57.11
C SER A 138 33.18 5.37 -56.68
N VAL A 139 32.26 5.41 -57.65
CA VAL A 139 30.80 5.40 -57.49
C VAL A 139 30.34 3.96 -57.30
N SER A 140 29.60 3.67 -56.21
CA SER A 140 28.91 2.39 -56.01
C SER A 140 27.50 2.60 -55.45
N ASN A 141 26.58 1.74 -55.88
CA ASN A 141 25.22 1.56 -55.34
C ASN A 141 25.28 0.95 -53.93
N GLU A 142 25.85 1.69 -52.96
CA GLU A 142 25.73 1.35 -51.55
C GLU A 142 24.47 1.99 -50.94
N PRO A 143 23.81 1.34 -49.98
CA PRO A 143 22.78 2.00 -49.18
C PRO A 143 23.32 3.31 -48.64
N GLN A 144 22.50 4.38 -48.73
CA GLN A 144 22.86 5.75 -48.35
C GLN A 144 23.47 5.84 -46.95
N PHE A 145 23.13 4.86 -46.09
CA PHE A 145 23.76 4.59 -44.82
C PHE A 145 24.42 3.20 -44.83
N ASN A 146 25.75 3.14 -44.70
CA ASN A 146 26.38 1.95 -44.15
C ASN A 146 26.07 1.86 -42.64
N ALA A 147 26.28 0.70 -41.99
CA ALA A 147 25.89 0.49 -40.59
C ALA A 147 26.43 1.58 -39.63
N ALA A 148 27.66 2.07 -39.84
CA ALA A 148 28.25 3.15 -39.05
C ALA A 148 27.55 4.50 -39.26
N LYS A 149 27.21 4.84 -40.51
CA LYS A 149 26.44 6.05 -40.84
C LYS A 149 25.01 5.96 -40.30
N TYR A 150 24.37 4.79 -40.39
CA TYR A 150 23.03 4.54 -39.86
C TYR A 150 23.01 4.81 -38.35
N LYS A 151 23.92 4.17 -37.60
CA LYS A 151 24.07 4.38 -36.16
C LYS A 151 24.35 5.83 -35.79
N LYS A 152 25.24 6.51 -36.51
CA LYS A 152 25.51 7.95 -36.29
C LYS A 152 24.27 8.81 -36.50
N HIS A 153 23.51 8.55 -37.56
CA HIS A 153 22.30 9.30 -37.85
C HIS A 153 21.19 8.99 -36.83
N TYR A 154 21.12 7.75 -36.35
CA TYR A 154 20.22 7.33 -35.26
C TYR A 154 20.53 8.12 -33.99
N MET A 155 21.80 8.14 -33.55
CA MET A 155 22.22 8.89 -32.36
C MET A 155 21.96 10.38 -32.48
N LYS A 156 22.16 10.96 -33.67
CA LYS A 156 21.83 12.37 -33.93
C LYS A 156 20.32 12.62 -33.80
N SER A 157 19.50 11.75 -34.36
CA SER A 157 18.03 11.84 -34.30
C SER A 157 17.50 11.67 -32.87
N LEU A 158 18.11 10.76 -32.11
CA LEU A 158 17.82 10.60 -30.69
C LEU A 158 18.23 11.84 -29.89
N GLY A 159 19.36 12.46 -30.21
CA GLY A 159 19.76 13.74 -29.64
C GLY A 159 18.75 14.86 -29.94
N TYR A 160 18.15 14.89 -31.13
CA TYR A 160 17.05 15.82 -31.43
C TYR A 160 15.82 15.55 -30.56
N PHE A 161 15.45 14.27 -30.37
CA PHE A 161 14.33 13.91 -29.50
C PHE A 161 14.56 14.34 -28.05
N GLN A 162 15.75 14.06 -27.50
CA GLN A 162 16.14 14.44 -26.12
C GLN A 162 16.11 15.95 -25.90
N ASN A 163 16.46 16.73 -26.92
CA ASN A 163 16.39 18.19 -26.91
C ASN A 163 14.98 18.72 -27.24
N GLN A 164 13.96 17.86 -27.29
CA GLN A 164 12.57 18.18 -27.64
C GLN A 164 12.40 18.80 -29.03
N GLN A 165 13.40 18.65 -29.90
CA GLN A 165 13.38 19.09 -31.29
C GLN A 165 12.70 18.03 -32.15
N TYR A 166 11.41 17.77 -31.87
CA TYR A 166 10.68 16.64 -32.41
C TYR A 166 10.60 16.64 -33.95
N ASP A 167 10.53 17.80 -34.61
CA ASP A 167 10.48 17.85 -36.09
C ASP A 167 11.79 17.40 -36.74
N ASN A 168 12.94 17.73 -36.14
CA ASN A 168 14.24 17.26 -36.59
C ASN A 168 14.41 15.77 -36.31
N ALA A 169 13.93 15.30 -35.16
CA ALA A 169 13.94 13.89 -34.81
C ALA A 169 13.07 13.05 -35.76
N ILE A 170 11.84 13.51 -36.06
CA ILE A 170 10.94 12.88 -37.04
C ILE A 170 11.62 12.74 -38.39
N LYS A 171 12.25 13.83 -38.88
CA LYS A 171 12.97 13.79 -40.15
C LYS A 171 14.06 12.72 -40.15
N GLY A 172 14.91 12.71 -39.13
CA GLY A 172 16.03 11.78 -39.07
C GLY A 172 15.62 10.31 -38.88
N PHE A 173 14.64 10.02 -38.01
CA PHE A 173 14.12 8.65 -37.87
C PHE A 173 13.37 8.18 -39.12
N SER A 174 12.61 9.06 -39.77
CA SER A 174 11.93 8.74 -41.04
C SER A 174 12.91 8.44 -42.17
N GLU A 175 14.02 9.19 -42.27
CA GLU A 175 15.09 8.93 -43.23
C GLU A 175 15.71 7.55 -43.00
N LEU A 176 15.95 7.18 -41.73
CA LEU A 176 16.54 5.90 -41.37
C LEU A 176 15.64 4.71 -41.71
N VAL A 177 14.39 4.72 -41.25
CA VAL A 177 13.41 3.66 -41.53
C VAL A 177 13.18 3.49 -43.04
N SER A 178 13.19 4.59 -43.80
CA SER A 178 13.01 4.54 -45.27
C SER A 178 14.27 4.03 -45.99
N SER A 179 15.44 4.24 -45.41
CA SER A 179 16.72 3.88 -46.03
C SER A 179 17.07 2.40 -45.91
N ASP A 180 16.81 1.80 -44.76
CA ASP A 180 17.09 0.39 -44.48
C ASP A 180 16.18 -0.10 -43.36
N ALA A 181 15.02 -0.65 -43.74
CA ALA A 181 14.07 -1.25 -42.81
C ALA A 181 14.53 -2.61 -42.25
N THR A 182 15.69 -3.13 -42.69
CA THR A 182 16.25 -4.40 -42.20
C THR A 182 17.40 -4.20 -41.20
N ASN A 183 17.78 -2.96 -40.94
CA ASN A 183 18.84 -2.62 -40.00
C ASN A 183 18.50 -3.07 -38.57
N ASP A 184 19.51 -3.49 -37.81
CA ASP A 184 19.37 -3.86 -36.39
C ASP A 184 18.78 -2.74 -35.50
N LEU A 185 18.84 -1.48 -35.95
CA LEU A 185 18.26 -0.33 -35.25
C LEU A 185 16.96 0.19 -35.89
N ALA A 186 16.45 -0.46 -36.94
CA ALA A 186 15.29 0.04 -37.68
C ALA A 186 13.99 -0.03 -36.85
N ASP A 187 13.83 -1.05 -36.03
CA ASP A 187 12.73 -1.19 -35.08
C ASP A 187 12.72 -0.07 -34.03
N ASN A 188 13.89 0.26 -33.50
CA ASN A 188 14.12 1.37 -32.58
C ASN A 188 13.81 2.70 -33.26
N CYS A 189 14.24 2.89 -34.51
CA CYS A 189 13.90 4.10 -35.28
C CYS A 189 12.39 4.25 -35.47
N GLN A 190 11.70 3.16 -35.79
CA GLN A 190 10.24 3.14 -35.96
C GLN A 190 9.52 3.48 -34.64
N TYR A 191 9.98 2.93 -33.52
CA TYR A 191 9.47 3.25 -32.19
C TYR A 191 9.69 4.73 -31.82
N TRP A 192 10.92 5.24 -32.01
CA TRP A 192 11.23 6.64 -31.69
C TRP A 192 10.52 7.64 -32.60
N LEU A 193 10.28 7.29 -33.86
CA LEU A 193 9.44 8.09 -34.76
C LEU A 193 8.02 8.23 -34.20
N ALA A 194 7.44 7.14 -33.71
CA ALA A 194 6.13 7.15 -33.06
C ALA A 194 6.13 7.98 -31.76
N GLU A 195 7.16 7.85 -30.91
CA GLU A 195 7.37 8.65 -29.70
C GLU A 195 7.48 10.15 -29.99
N CYS A 196 8.10 10.54 -31.11
CA CYS A 196 8.15 11.95 -31.52
C CYS A 196 6.74 12.49 -31.79
N TYR A 197 5.91 11.76 -32.54
CA TYR A 197 4.53 12.15 -32.80
C TYR A 197 3.69 12.16 -31.51
N TYR A 198 3.87 11.17 -30.64
CA TYR A 198 3.23 11.11 -29.33
C TYR A 198 3.57 12.35 -28.49
N SER A 199 4.86 12.72 -28.45
CA SER A 199 5.35 13.89 -27.70
C SER A 199 4.81 15.21 -28.24
N LYS A 200 4.57 15.29 -29.56
CA LYS A 200 3.87 16.41 -30.20
C LYS A 200 2.34 16.39 -29.99
N LYS A 201 1.81 15.40 -29.26
CA LYS A 201 0.37 15.13 -29.08
C LYS A 201 -0.37 14.84 -30.39
N ASP A 202 0.34 14.50 -31.46
CA ASP A 202 -0.25 13.97 -32.68
C ASP A 202 -0.47 12.47 -32.52
N PHE A 203 -1.42 12.13 -31.65
CA PHE A 203 -1.69 10.74 -31.27
C PHE A 203 -2.16 9.90 -32.45
N LYS A 204 -2.83 10.49 -33.45
CA LYS A 204 -3.27 9.78 -34.65
C LYS A 204 -2.08 9.28 -35.47
N ARG A 205 -1.07 10.14 -35.68
CA ARG A 205 0.17 9.71 -36.36
C ARG A 205 0.98 8.78 -35.48
N ALA A 206 1.07 9.04 -34.18
CA ALA A 206 1.77 8.17 -33.24
C ALA A 206 1.25 6.73 -33.30
N ILE A 207 -0.07 6.53 -33.29
CA ILE A 207 -0.71 5.21 -33.44
C ILE A 207 -0.29 4.54 -34.74
N ALA A 208 -0.34 5.26 -35.87
CA ALA A 208 0.02 4.71 -37.17
C ALA A 208 1.49 4.25 -37.21
N GLU A 209 2.38 4.94 -36.51
CA GLU A 209 3.81 4.58 -36.44
C GLU A 209 4.10 3.49 -35.39
N PHE A 210 3.39 3.45 -34.25
CA PHE A 210 3.54 2.37 -33.25
C PHE A 210 3.08 1.03 -33.82
N VAL A 211 1.99 0.99 -34.60
CA VAL A 211 1.52 -0.26 -35.24
C VAL A 211 2.59 -0.85 -36.16
N LYS A 212 3.43 -0.04 -36.80
CA LYS A 212 4.49 -0.53 -37.68
C LYS A 212 5.63 -1.22 -36.94
N VAL A 213 5.79 -1.01 -35.62
CA VAL A 213 6.82 -1.67 -34.81
C VAL A 213 6.62 -3.19 -34.84
N PHE A 214 5.38 -3.68 -34.82
CA PHE A 214 5.08 -5.11 -34.89
C PHE A 214 5.43 -5.79 -36.23
N ASN A 215 5.84 -5.03 -37.26
CA ASN A 215 6.34 -5.60 -38.51
C ASN A 215 7.79 -6.08 -38.38
N TYR A 216 8.50 -5.70 -37.32
CA TYR A 216 9.88 -6.10 -37.05
C TYR A 216 9.88 -7.37 -36.21
N ALA A 217 10.16 -8.52 -36.85
CA ALA A 217 10.10 -9.82 -36.19
C ALA A 217 11.12 -9.91 -35.04
N GLY A 218 10.64 -10.23 -33.84
CA GLY A 218 11.48 -10.45 -32.65
C GLY A 218 12.06 -9.17 -32.03
N THR A 219 11.47 -8.01 -32.32
CA THR A 219 11.85 -6.75 -31.68
C THR A 219 11.61 -6.78 -30.17
N ASP A 220 12.49 -6.10 -29.43
CA ASP A 220 12.33 -5.88 -27.99
C ASP A 220 11.48 -4.64 -27.67
N LYS A 221 10.80 -4.06 -28.67
CA LYS A 221 9.93 -2.88 -28.55
C LYS A 221 8.44 -3.19 -28.63
N ASP A 222 8.06 -4.46 -28.76
CA ASP A 222 6.67 -4.86 -28.94
C ASP A 222 5.77 -4.45 -27.77
N ASP A 223 6.21 -4.70 -26.53
CA ASP A 223 5.46 -4.36 -25.33
C ASP A 223 5.47 -2.85 -25.01
N ASP A 224 6.59 -2.17 -25.29
CA ASP A 224 6.67 -0.70 -25.30
C ASP A 224 5.62 -0.09 -26.25
N ALA A 225 5.61 -0.55 -27.51
CA ALA A 225 4.70 -0.07 -28.53
C ALA A 225 3.24 -0.37 -28.17
N GLN A 226 2.96 -1.57 -27.65
CA GLN A 226 1.63 -1.98 -27.20
C GLN A 226 1.10 -1.09 -26.08
N LEU A 227 1.95 -0.73 -25.09
CA LEU A 227 1.57 0.20 -24.03
C LEU A 227 1.26 1.58 -24.61
N LYS A 228 2.12 2.07 -25.51
CA LYS A 228 1.97 3.40 -26.11
C LYS A 228 0.76 3.51 -27.02
N LEU A 229 0.33 2.44 -27.69
CA LEU A 229 -0.94 2.40 -28.40
C LEU A 229 -2.13 2.62 -27.46
N GLY A 230 -2.18 1.92 -26.33
CA GLY A 230 -3.22 2.11 -25.33
C GLY A 230 -3.26 3.55 -24.78
N LEU A 231 -2.09 4.10 -24.43
CA LEU A 231 -1.97 5.48 -23.96
C LEU A 231 -2.36 6.51 -25.03
N SER A 232 -2.04 6.25 -26.31
CA SER A 232 -2.39 7.13 -27.42
C SER A 232 -3.90 7.16 -27.66
N TYR A 233 -4.56 6.00 -27.71
CA TYR A 233 -6.02 5.95 -27.84
C TYR A 233 -6.73 6.56 -26.64
N GLN A 234 -6.21 6.35 -25.43
CA GLN A 234 -6.73 6.99 -24.22
C GLN A 234 -6.62 8.51 -24.32
N SER A 235 -5.48 9.03 -24.76
CA SER A 235 -5.25 10.47 -24.93
C SER A 235 -6.13 11.10 -26.02
N MET A 236 -6.58 10.31 -27.00
CA MET A 236 -7.58 10.71 -28.00
C MET A 236 -9.03 10.62 -27.51
N GLY A 237 -9.27 10.15 -26.28
CA GLY A 237 -10.62 9.88 -25.77
C GLY A 237 -11.28 8.64 -26.38
N SER A 238 -10.54 7.83 -27.16
CA SER A 238 -11.01 6.57 -27.74
C SER A 238 -10.93 5.45 -26.72
N ILE A 239 -11.74 5.54 -25.66
CA ILE A 239 -11.64 4.67 -24.48
C ILE A 239 -11.80 3.18 -24.82
N GLY A 240 -12.72 2.83 -25.73
CA GLY A 240 -12.90 1.43 -26.15
C GLY A 240 -11.63 0.82 -26.74
N LYS A 241 -11.00 1.54 -27.68
CA LYS A 241 -9.72 1.11 -28.28
C LYS A 241 -8.58 1.09 -27.27
N ALA A 242 -8.53 2.07 -26.36
CA ALA A 242 -7.52 2.07 -25.29
C ALA A 242 -7.61 0.81 -24.41
N LYS A 243 -8.82 0.41 -24.02
CA LYS A 243 -9.04 -0.83 -23.26
C LYS A 243 -8.56 -2.06 -24.04
N GLU A 244 -8.88 -2.15 -25.33
CA GLU A 244 -8.43 -3.26 -26.19
C GLU A 244 -6.90 -3.35 -26.23
N GLU A 245 -6.18 -2.23 -26.39
CA GLU A 245 -4.71 -2.25 -26.44
C GLU A 245 -4.07 -2.60 -25.09
N PHE A 246 -4.64 -2.12 -23.97
CA PHE A 246 -4.15 -2.52 -22.65
C PHE A 246 -4.44 -3.99 -22.35
N GLN A 247 -5.57 -4.51 -22.80
CA GLN A 247 -5.89 -5.93 -22.71
C GLN A 247 -4.93 -6.77 -23.55
N ARG A 248 -4.63 -6.35 -24.79
CA ARG A 248 -3.59 -6.99 -25.62
C ARG A 248 -2.23 -7.03 -24.90
N LEU A 249 -1.85 -5.98 -24.19
CA LEU A 249 -0.61 -6.00 -23.40
C LEU A 249 -0.63 -7.11 -22.35
N ILE A 250 -1.72 -7.21 -21.59
CA ILE A 250 -1.90 -8.20 -20.53
C ILE A 250 -1.88 -9.63 -21.10
N ASP A 251 -2.50 -9.84 -22.25
CA ASP A 251 -2.68 -11.18 -22.83
C ASP A 251 -1.41 -11.68 -23.54
N TYR A 252 -0.75 -10.81 -24.31
CA TYR A 252 0.39 -11.20 -25.16
C TYR A 252 1.76 -10.94 -24.53
N PHE A 253 1.86 -10.02 -23.55
CA PHE A 253 3.12 -9.66 -22.89
C PHE A 253 3.05 -9.80 -21.35
N PRO A 254 2.70 -10.99 -20.81
CA PRO A 254 2.53 -11.18 -19.36
C PRO A 254 3.83 -11.01 -18.55
N GLY A 255 5.00 -11.09 -19.19
CA GLY A 255 6.32 -10.87 -18.56
C GLY A 255 6.85 -9.44 -18.69
N SER A 256 6.13 -8.54 -19.37
CA SER A 256 6.54 -7.15 -19.55
C SER A 256 6.57 -6.40 -18.22
N GLU A 257 7.55 -5.49 -18.07
CA GLU A 257 7.57 -4.55 -16.94
C GLU A 257 6.34 -3.62 -16.91
N TYR A 258 5.66 -3.47 -18.05
CA TYR A 258 4.45 -2.66 -18.20
C TYR A 258 3.16 -3.39 -17.84
N TYR A 259 3.21 -4.69 -17.60
CA TYR A 259 2.03 -5.49 -17.27
C TYR A 259 1.20 -4.91 -16.10
N PRO A 260 1.80 -4.53 -14.95
CA PRO A 260 1.03 -3.92 -13.86
C PRO A 260 0.36 -2.60 -14.27
N LYS A 261 1.06 -1.79 -15.07
CA LYS A 261 0.57 -0.49 -15.56
C LYS A 261 -0.63 -0.65 -16.49
N ALA A 262 -0.60 -1.65 -17.38
CA ALA A 262 -1.72 -1.97 -18.27
C ALA A 262 -2.96 -2.42 -17.48
N LYS A 263 -2.79 -3.27 -16.46
CA LYS A 263 -3.91 -3.68 -15.57
C LYS A 263 -4.53 -2.50 -14.84
N ASP A 264 -3.70 -1.62 -14.31
CA ASP A 264 -4.17 -0.42 -13.63
C ASP A 264 -4.91 0.54 -14.55
N ALA A 265 -4.40 0.75 -15.77
CA ALA A 265 -5.06 1.56 -16.79
C ALA A 265 -6.43 0.96 -17.17
N LEU A 266 -6.48 -0.34 -17.45
CA LEU A 266 -7.71 -1.04 -17.82
C LEU A 266 -8.78 -0.96 -16.72
N ARG A 267 -8.37 -1.15 -15.46
CA ARG A 267 -9.26 -1.02 -14.30
C ARG A 267 -9.85 0.38 -14.19
N LYS A 268 -9.02 1.42 -14.29
CA LYS A 268 -9.47 2.82 -14.20
C LYS A 268 -10.47 3.14 -15.30
N LEU A 269 -10.17 2.76 -16.54
CA LEU A 269 -11.03 3.02 -17.69
C LEU A 269 -12.36 2.26 -17.64
N SER A 270 -12.46 1.19 -16.84
CA SER A 270 -13.67 0.35 -16.75
C SER A 270 -14.64 0.78 -15.64
N ILE A 271 -14.27 1.79 -14.86
CA ILE A 271 -15.08 2.32 -13.76
C ILE A 271 -15.89 3.55 -14.21
N ASP A 272 -15.48 4.20 -15.30
CA ASP A 272 -16.18 5.29 -15.99
C ASP A 272 -17.13 4.76 -17.08
#